data_AF-A0A177N1M7-F1
#
_entry.id   AF-A0A177N1M7-F1
#
_cell.length_a   1.000
_cell.length_b   1.000
_cell.length_c   1.000
_cell.angle_alpha   90.00
_cell.angle_beta   90.00
_cell.angle_gamma   90.00
#
_symmetry.space_group_name_H-M   'P 1'
#
loop_
_entity.id
_entity.type
_entity.pdbx_description
1 polymer ?
#
loop_
_entity_poly.entity_id
_entity_poly.type
_entity_poly.pdbx_seq_one_letter_code
_entity_poly.pdbx_strand_id
1 'polypeptide(L)'
;MLRYDRSRFIALGLPSLLNAALVIYMLELRPEQWSDDIRNGFYWALVGGLGLFGIAAMIKRARDLGSSAWGILLGFLFAPPFMLLVALILAFIPSSPDADRLEPPPPNASLATWQTGLAILVVPWLAIWLFR
;
A
#
# COMPACT_ATOMS: atom_id res chain seq x y z
N MET A 1 14.26 6.66 -11.82
CA MET A 1 13.56 5.64 -11.01
C MET A 1 12.98 4.61 -11.99
N LEU A 2 12.26 3.58 -11.56
CA LEU A 2 11.62 2.63 -12.48
C LEU A 2 10.10 2.83 -12.37
N ARG A 3 9.43 3.02 -13.51
CA ARG A 3 7.97 2.99 -13.68
C ARG A 3 7.32 1.85 -12.88
N TYR A 4 6.13 2.07 -12.33
CA TYR A 4 5.41 1.06 -11.53
C TYR A 4 4.27 0.47 -12.38
N ASP A 5 4.63 -0.54 -13.17
CA ASP A 5 3.65 -1.35 -13.89
C ASP A 5 2.52 -1.79 -12.93
N ARG A 6 1.29 -1.75 -13.45
CA ARG A 6 0.07 -2.29 -12.84
C ARG A 6 0.31 -3.59 -12.06
N SER A 7 1.05 -4.55 -12.62
CA SER A 7 1.36 -5.84 -11.99
C SER A 7 2.15 -5.69 -10.68
N ARG A 8 3.12 -4.77 -10.64
CA ARG A 8 3.90 -4.46 -9.43
C ARG A 8 3.06 -3.73 -8.40
N PHE A 9 2.18 -2.83 -8.84
CA PHE A 9 1.23 -2.16 -7.94
C PHE A 9 0.29 -3.17 -7.29
N ILE A 10 -0.25 -4.11 -8.05
CA ILE A 10 -1.10 -5.19 -7.53
C ILE A 10 -0.31 -6.12 -6.61
N ALA A 11 0.91 -6.50 -6.99
CA ALA A 11 1.70 -7.44 -6.21
C ALA A 11 2.21 -6.83 -4.90
N LEU A 12 2.62 -5.55 -4.87
CA LEU A 12 3.32 -4.96 -3.72
C LEU A 12 2.54 -3.84 -3.05
N GLY A 13 1.96 -2.93 -3.84
CA GLY A 13 1.27 -1.74 -3.32
C GLY A 13 -0.04 -2.09 -2.63
N LEU A 14 -0.91 -2.84 -3.32
CA LEU A 14 -2.23 -3.25 -2.82
C LEU A 14 -2.16 -4.03 -1.49
N PRO A 15 -1.32 -5.08 -1.35
CA PRO A 15 -1.18 -5.79 -0.08
C PRO A 15 -0.72 -4.90 1.07
N SER A 16 0.20 -3.97 0.80
CA SER A 16 0.71 -3.04 1.82
C SER A 16 -0.40 -2.10 2.29
N LEU A 17 -1.18 -1.56 1.36
CA LEU A 17 -2.31 -0.69 1.67
C LEU A 17 -3.42 -1.43 2.43
N LEU A 18 -3.73 -2.65 2.03
CA LEU A 18 -4.69 -3.53 2.72
C LEU A 18 -4.29 -3.76 4.17
N ASN A 19 -3.04 -4.14 4.41
CA ASN A 19 -2.55 -4.38 5.76
C ASN A 19 -2.53 -3.12 6.61
N ALA A 20 -2.07 -1.98 6.06
CA ALA A 20 -2.09 -0.72 6.78
C ALA A 20 -3.52 -0.34 7.22
N ALA A 21 -4.49 -0.44 6.31
CA ALA A 21 -5.89 -0.13 6.61
C ALA A 21 -6.51 -1.08 7.63
N LEU A 22 -6.31 -2.38 7.48
CA LEU A 22 -6.91 -3.38 8.37
C LEU A 22 -6.33 -3.31 9.77
N VAL A 23 -5.03 -3.04 9.93
CA VAL A 23 -4.41 -2.88 11.25
C VAL A 23 -4.89 -1.60 11.92
N ILE A 24 -4.98 -0.47 11.20
CA ILE A 24 -5.59 0.76 11.73
C ILE A 24 -7.02 0.49 12.23
N TYR A 25 -7.83 -0.16 11.40
CA TYR A 25 -9.23 -0.45 11.75
C TYR A 25 -9.34 -1.37 12.97
N MET A 26 -8.47 -2.38 13.08
CA MET A 26 -8.41 -3.25 14.25
C MET A 26 -8.01 -2.49 15.52
N LEU A 27 -7.09 -1.53 15.43
CA LEU A 27 -6.71 -0.65 16.54
C LEU A 27 -7.87 0.24 16.99
N GLU A 28 -8.61 0.82 16.05
CA GLU A 28 -9.78 1.67 16.35
C GLU A 28 -10.90 0.90 17.05
N LEU A 29 -11.11 -0.38 16.69
CA LEU A 29 -12.12 -1.24 17.32
C LEU A 29 -11.75 -1.75 18.72
N ARG A 30 -10.51 -1.54 19.20
CA ARG A 30 -10.05 -2.00 20.53
C ARG A 30 -9.57 -0.86 21.43
N PRO A 31 -10.47 0.06 21.84
CA PRO A 31 -10.11 1.22 22.67
C PRO A 31 -9.63 0.86 24.08
N GLU A 32 -9.92 -0.32 24.60
CA GLU A 32 -9.60 -0.70 26.00
C GLU A 32 -8.16 -1.21 26.20
N GLN A 33 -7.40 -1.50 25.14
CA GLN A 33 -6.08 -2.17 25.21
C GLN A 33 -4.87 -1.22 25.15
N TRP A 34 -5.07 0.05 25.52
CA TRP A 34 -4.06 1.11 25.43
C TRP A 34 -2.94 1.01 26.48
N SER A 35 -2.93 -0.02 27.33
CA SER A 35 -1.97 -0.16 28.44
C SER A 35 -0.61 -0.77 28.06
N ASP A 36 -0.43 -1.31 26.86
CA ASP A 36 0.86 -1.86 26.39
C ASP A 36 1.51 -0.95 25.35
N ASP A 37 2.30 0.03 25.82
CA ASP A 37 3.00 1.01 24.97
C ASP A 37 3.87 0.35 23.89
N ILE A 38 4.52 -0.79 24.21
CA ILE A 38 5.38 -1.52 23.28
C ILE A 38 4.56 -2.15 22.14
N ARG A 39 3.42 -2.79 22.48
CA ARG A 39 2.54 -3.43 21.50
C ARG A 39 1.90 -2.40 20.58
N ASN A 40 1.44 -1.30 21.14
CA ASN A 40 0.87 -0.20 20.38
C ASN A 40 1.92 0.45 19.47
N GLY A 41 3.14 0.67 19.97
CA GLY A 41 4.27 1.15 19.17
C GLY A 41 4.60 0.22 18.00
N PHE A 42 4.60 -1.09 18.21
CA PHE A 42 4.79 -2.08 17.15
C PHE A 42 3.70 -1.99 16.08
N TYR A 43 2.42 -1.92 16.47
CA TYR A 43 1.32 -1.82 15.51
C TYR A 43 1.34 -0.51 14.73
N TRP A 44 1.64 0.61 15.37
CA TRP A 44 1.80 1.90 14.69
C TRP A 44 3.00 1.91 13.73
N ALA A 45 4.11 1.31 14.11
CA ALA A 45 5.27 1.16 13.23
C ALA A 45 4.94 0.30 12.00
N LEU A 46 4.20 -0.80 12.20
CA LEU A 46 3.76 -1.68 11.14
C LEU A 46 2.81 -0.97 10.17
N VAL A 47 1.80 -0.28 10.70
CA VAL A 47 0.87 0.56 9.93
C VAL A 47 1.61 1.64 9.16
N GLY A 48 2.49 2.38 9.83
CA GLY A 48 3.24 3.48 9.22
C GLY A 48 4.14 2.99 8.09
N GLY A 49 4.88 1.91 8.32
CA GLY A 49 5.77 1.33 7.30
C GLY A 49 5.02 0.82 6.07
N LEU A 50 3.97 0.01 6.27
CA LEU A 50 3.16 -0.53 5.18
C LEU A 50 2.35 0.56 4.47
N GLY A 51 1.82 1.52 5.23
CA GLY A 51 1.11 2.68 4.71
C GLY A 51 1.98 3.53 3.82
N LEU A 52 3.16 3.96 4.30
CA LEU A 52 4.12 4.76 3.54
C LEU A 52 4.58 4.05 2.26
N PHE A 53 4.87 2.75 2.34
CA PHE A 53 5.25 1.97 1.18
C PHE A 53 4.10 1.88 0.15
N GLY A 54 2.88 1.59 0.62
CA GLY A 54 1.68 1.55 -0.20
C GLY A 54 1.38 2.89 -0.88
N ILE A 55 1.51 4.01 -0.14
CA ILE A 55 1.40 5.38 -0.65
C ILE A 55 2.40 5.61 -1.78
N ALA A 56 3.66 5.29 -1.55
CA ALA A 56 4.71 5.49 -2.54
C ALA A 56 4.43 4.69 -3.83
N ALA A 57 3.95 3.44 -3.70
CA ALA A 57 3.56 2.63 -4.85
C ALA A 57 2.37 3.23 -5.61
N MET A 58 1.39 3.77 -4.88
CA MET A 58 0.21 4.38 -5.45
C MET A 58 0.50 5.73 -6.14
N ILE A 59 1.37 6.57 -5.55
CA ILE A 59 1.86 7.81 -6.18
C ILE A 59 2.57 7.50 -7.49
N LYS A 60 3.42 6.46 -7.52
CA LYS A 60 4.07 6.04 -8.76
C LYS A 60 3.04 5.56 -9.78
N ARG A 61 2.10 4.71 -9.36
CA ARG A 61 1.01 4.25 -10.22
C ARG A 61 0.19 5.40 -10.80
N ALA A 62 -0.08 6.43 -10.01
CA ALA A 62 -0.76 7.63 -10.45
C ALA A 62 -0.02 8.40 -11.54
N ARG A 63 1.31 8.54 -11.38
CA ARG A 63 2.18 9.17 -12.37
C ARG A 63 2.24 8.37 -13.66
N ASP A 64 2.26 7.04 -13.58
CA ASP A 64 2.16 6.16 -14.75
C ASP A 64 0.81 6.30 -15.50
N LEU A 65 -0.21 6.93 -14.89
CA LEU A 65 -1.48 7.27 -15.53
C LEU A 65 -1.51 8.71 -16.09
N GLY A 66 -0.49 9.53 -15.81
CA GLY A 66 -0.47 10.95 -16.15
C GLY A 66 -1.31 11.82 -15.20
N SER A 67 -1.71 11.27 -14.05
CA SER A 67 -2.47 12.00 -13.05
C SER A 67 -1.54 12.79 -12.11
N SER A 68 -2.01 13.95 -11.66
CA SER A 68 -1.30 14.70 -10.63
C SER A 68 -1.37 13.92 -9.31
N ALA A 69 -0.20 13.59 -8.73
CA ALA A 69 -0.08 12.86 -7.47
C ALA A 69 -0.85 13.51 -6.30
N TRP A 70 -1.19 14.79 -6.43
CA TRP A 70 -1.89 15.61 -5.44
C TRP A 70 -3.33 15.18 -5.15
N GLY A 71 -4.12 14.79 -6.17
CA GLY A 71 -5.50 14.35 -5.96
C GLY A 71 -5.58 13.04 -5.14
N ILE A 72 -4.55 12.23 -5.25
CA ILE A 72 -4.42 10.92 -4.60
C ILE A 72 -3.88 11.06 -3.18
N LEU A 73 -2.99 12.03 -2.94
CA LEU A 73 -2.57 12.44 -1.60
C LEU A 73 -3.73 13.04 -0.78
N LEU A 74 -4.65 13.76 -1.41
CA LEU A 74 -5.83 14.29 -0.72
C LEU A 74 -6.79 13.19 -0.27
N GLY A 75 -7.02 12.16 -1.10
CA GLY A 75 -7.82 10.98 -0.71
C GLY A 75 -7.27 10.23 0.52
N PHE A 76 -5.95 10.28 0.73
CA PHE A 76 -5.28 9.70 1.88
C PHE A 76 -5.63 10.35 3.21
N LEU A 77 -6.00 11.63 3.19
CA LEU A 77 -6.34 12.39 4.39
C LEU A 77 -7.72 12.00 4.95
N PHE A 78 -8.58 11.34 4.15
CA PHE A 78 -10.01 11.24 4.44
C PHE A 78 -10.51 9.94 5.07
N ALA A 79 -9.79 8.80 4.96
CA ALA A 79 -9.94 7.59 5.79
C ALA A 79 -9.31 6.35 5.11
N PRO A 80 -8.87 5.32 5.87
CA PRO A 80 -8.33 4.07 5.31
C PRO A 80 -9.20 3.36 4.26
N PRO A 81 -10.55 3.28 4.38
CA PRO A 81 -11.39 2.64 3.35
C PRO A 81 -11.40 3.39 2.02
N PHE A 82 -11.36 4.72 2.04
CA PHE A 82 -11.34 5.52 0.80
C PHE A 82 -10.02 5.34 0.06
N MET A 83 -8.91 5.29 0.79
CA MET A 83 -7.60 4.91 0.26
C MET A 83 -7.64 3.56 -0.47
N LEU A 84 -8.26 2.53 0.13
CA LEU A 84 -8.37 1.21 -0.50
C LEU A 84 -9.21 1.24 -1.78
N LEU A 85 -10.30 2.03 -1.78
CA LEU A 85 -11.11 2.22 -2.97
C LEU A 85 -10.31 2.85 -4.12
N VAL A 86 -9.55 3.92 -3.82
CA VAL A 86 -8.66 4.56 -4.80
C VAL A 86 -7.60 3.58 -5.30
N ALA A 87 -6.97 2.81 -4.41
CA ALA A 87 -6.00 1.80 -4.78
C ALA A 87 -6.61 0.75 -5.72
N LEU A 88 -7.81 0.26 -5.43
CA LEU A 88 -8.52 -0.69 -6.28
C LEU A 88 -8.75 -0.11 -7.68
N ILE A 89 -9.26 1.13 -7.76
CA ILE A 89 -9.48 1.82 -9.04
C ILE A 89 -8.17 1.90 -9.85
N LEU A 90 -7.06 2.34 -9.22
CA LEU A 90 -5.75 2.47 -9.87
C LEU A 90 -5.18 1.13 -10.35
N ALA A 91 -5.57 0.02 -9.72
CA ALA A 91 -5.21 -1.32 -10.14
C ALA A 91 -5.94 -1.78 -11.41
N PHE A 92 -7.04 -1.13 -11.81
CA PHE A 92 -7.80 -1.50 -13.01
C PHE A 92 -7.68 -0.50 -14.17
N ILE A 93 -7.33 0.76 -13.91
CA ILE A 93 -7.11 1.74 -14.97
C ILE A 93 -5.86 1.35 -15.78
N PRO A 94 -5.89 1.30 -17.12
CA PRO A 94 -4.72 1.02 -17.96
C PRO A 94 -3.69 2.16 -17.91
N SER A 95 -2.40 1.82 -17.96
CA SER A 95 -1.31 2.82 -18.02
C SER A 95 -1.34 3.66 -19.30
N SER A 96 -1.01 4.95 -19.18
CA SER A 96 -0.78 5.82 -20.33
C SER A 96 0.70 5.73 -20.72
N PRO A 97 1.06 5.23 -21.92
CA PRO A 97 2.46 5.12 -22.35
C PRO A 97 3.18 6.48 -22.38
N ASP A 98 2.41 7.55 -22.55
CA ASP A 98 2.88 8.90 -22.88
C ASP A 98 3.10 9.77 -21.64
N ALA A 99 2.48 9.40 -20.52
CA ALA A 99 2.49 10.17 -19.28
C ALA A 99 3.88 10.31 -18.63
N ASP A 100 4.78 9.35 -18.85
CA ASP A 100 6.07 9.32 -18.14
C ASP A 100 7.18 8.74 -19.02
N ARG A 101 7.27 9.17 -20.31
CA ARG A 101 8.19 8.62 -21.33
C ARG A 101 9.69 8.76 -21.00
N LEU A 102 10.02 9.49 -19.93
CA LEU A 102 11.40 9.78 -19.53
C LEU A 102 12.11 8.56 -18.92
N GLU A 103 11.38 7.52 -18.52
CA GLU A 103 11.95 6.31 -17.94
C GLU A 103 11.69 5.08 -18.84
N PRO A 104 12.65 4.13 -18.91
CA PRO A 104 12.46 2.91 -19.67
C PRO A 104 11.23 2.13 -19.16
N PRO A 105 10.52 1.40 -20.04
CA PRO A 105 9.40 0.59 -19.63
C PRO A 105 9.84 -0.39 -18.53
N PRO A 106 9.04 -0.54 -17.47
CA PRO A 106 9.42 -1.41 -16.36
C PRO A 106 9.34 -2.87 -16.82
N PRO A 107 10.28 -3.72 -16.41
CA PRO A 107 10.15 -5.14 -16.67
C PRO A 107 8.96 -5.70 -15.90
N ASN A 108 8.26 -6.67 -16.51
CA ASN A 108 7.13 -7.36 -15.92
C ASN A 108 7.46 -7.86 -14.50
N ALA A 109 6.45 -7.90 -13.62
CA ALA A 109 6.62 -8.46 -12.29
C ALA A 109 7.10 -9.92 -12.37
N SER A 110 8.24 -10.19 -11.74
CA SER A 110 8.81 -11.53 -11.65
C SER A 110 8.05 -12.40 -10.64
N LEU A 111 8.27 -13.71 -10.65
CA LEU A 111 7.75 -14.61 -9.61
C LEU A 111 8.16 -14.15 -8.20
N ALA A 112 9.40 -13.68 -8.04
CA ALA A 112 9.88 -13.15 -6.77
C ALA A 112 9.08 -11.93 -6.30
N THR A 113 8.61 -11.08 -7.22
CA THR A 113 7.75 -9.94 -6.91
C THR A 113 6.42 -10.38 -6.30
N TRP A 114 5.81 -11.42 -6.85
CA TRP A 114 4.57 -12.00 -6.34
C TRP A 114 4.75 -12.70 -5.00
N GLN A 115 5.85 -13.42 -4.82
CA GLN A 115 6.20 -14.05 -3.54
C GLN A 115 6.40 -13.00 -2.44
N THR A 116 7.10 -11.91 -2.74
CA THR A 116 7.25 -10.78 -1.82
C THR A 116 5.90 -10.14 -1.51
N GLY A 117 5.02 -9.99 -2.51
CA GLY A 117 3.66 -9.50 -2.33
C GLY A 117 2.83 -10.36 -1.36
N LEU A 118 2.90 -11.68 -1.51
CA LEU A 118 2.24 -12.64 -0.64
C LEU A 118 2.83 -12.61 0.78
N ALA A 119 4.16 -12.48 0.90
CA ALA A 119 4.81 -12.31 2.19
C ALA A 119 4.38 -11.01 2.88
N ILE A 120 4.34 -9.88 2.15
CA ILE A 120 3.81 -8.61 2.65
C ILE A 120 2.37 -8.79 3.10
N LEU A 121 1.54 -9.53 2.36
CA LEU A 121 0.15 -9.75 2.72
C LEU A 121 0.01 -10.54 4.03
N VAL A 122 0.78 -11.63 4.20
CA VAL A 122 0.57 -12.63 5.26
C VAL A 122 1.40 -12.38 6.52
N VAL A 123 2.68 -12.01 6.38
CA VAL A 123 3.63 -11.90 7.50
C VAL A 123 3.19 -10.93 8.59
N PRO A 124 2.61 -9.75 8.28
CA PRO A 124 2.08 -8.84 9.30
C PRO A 124 1.08 -9.51 10.24
N TRP A 125 0.21 -10.39 9.71
CA TRP A 125 -0.79 -11.11 10.51
C TRP A 125 -0.18 -12.18 11.39
N LEU A 126 0.85 -12.88 10.91
CA LEU A 126 1.60 -13.83 11.74
C LEU A 126 2.28 -13.09 12.89
N ALA A 127 2.87 -11.93 12.64
CA ALA A 127 3.45 -11.12 13.70
C ALA A 127 2.37 -10.65 14.69
N ILE A 128 1.25 -10.11 14.22
CA ILE A 128 0.13 -9.71 15.09
C ILE A 128 -0.35 -10.89 15.95
N TRP A 129 -0.45 -12.10 15.38
CA TRP A 129 -0.84 -13.29 16.13
C TRP A 129 0.16 -13.69 17.22
N LEU A 130 1.46 -13.53 16.96
CA LEU A 130 2.53 -13.81 17.92
C LEU A 130 2.64 -12.75 19.04
N PHE A 131 2.28 -11.50 18.74
CA PHE A 131 2.31 -10.37 19.68
C PHE A 131 0.95 -10.08 20.34
N ARG A 132 -0.06 -10.94 20.13
CA ARG A 132 -1.38 -10.88 20.76
C ARG A 132 -1.39 -11.53 22.13
#